data_AF-A0AAV0KLW7-F1
#
_entry.id   AF-A0AAV0KLW7-F1
#
_cell.length_a   1.000
_cell.length_b   1.000
_cell.length_c   1.000
_cell.angle_alpha   90.00
_cell.angle_beta   90.00
_cell.angle_gamma   90.00
#
_symmetry.space_group_name_H-M   'P 1'
#
loop_
_entity.id
_entity.type
_entity.pdbx_description
1 polymer ?
#
loop_
_entity_poly.entity_id
_entity_poly.type
_entity_poly.pdbx_seq_one_letter_code
_entity_poly.pdbx_strand_id
1 'polypeptide(L)'
;MESIAVLMTKPIYSYLQAELEKRFKVLKLWEAQDGSRFLEDHNQIIRAVVSDGGTGLSPELMAALPKLEIVSSFSVGMDKIDLGKCKEKGIRVSNTPDVLTDDVADLAIGLTLAVLRKLPASDRYVRSGMWKKGEFKLGTKV
;
A
#
# COMPACT_ATOMS: atom_id res chain seq x y z
N MET A 1 -2.84 9.94 -29.66
CA MET A 1 -3.20 10.44 -28.31
C MET A 1 -1.97 10.23 -27.44
N GLU A 2 -1.39 11.26 -26.85
CA GLU A 2 -0.20 11.10 -26.01
C GLU A 2 -0.54 10.27 -24.75
N SER A 3 0.31 9.31 -24.42
CA SER A 3 0.10 8.44 -23.26
C SER A 3 0.38 9.20 -21.97
N ILE A 4 -0.56 9.21 -21.03
CA ILE A 4 -0.43 9.91 -19.74
C ILE A 4 0.67 9.24 -18.92
N ALA A 5 1.57 10.03 -18.34
CA ALA A 5 2.62 9.50 -17.46
C ALA A 5 2.13 9.33 -16.02
N VAL A 6 2.32 8.13 -15.49
CA VAL A 6 1.93 7.71 -14.14
C VAL A 6 3.19 7.35 -13.37
N LEU A 7 3.46 8.04 -12.26
CA LEU A 7 4.55 7.70 -11.36
C LEU A 7 4.08 6.64 -10.35
N MET A 8 4.79 5.53 -10.26
CA MET A 8 4.71 4.61 -9.14
C MET A 8 5.94 4.81 -8.25
N THR A 9 5.73 5.00 -6.94
CA THR A 9 6.81 5.30 -5.98
C THR A 9 7.55 4.05 -5.51
N LYS A 10 6.89 2.88 -5.53
CA LYS A 10 7.46 1.57 -5.18
C LYS A 10 6.66 0.43 -5.84
N PRO A 11 7.18 -0.81 -5.85
CA PRO A 11 6.37 -1.98 -6.19
C PRO A 11 5.25 -2.17 -5.15
N ILE A 12 4.00 -2.22 -5.61
CA ILE A 12 2.81 -2.40 -4.76
C ILE A 12 2.17 -3.76 -5.01
N TYR A 13 1.72 -3.99 -6.25
CA TYR A 13 1.07 -5.22 -6.67
C TYR A 13 1.36 -5.48 -8.15
N SER A 14 1.76 -6.70 -8.51
CA SER A 14 2.24 -7.03 -9.86
C SER A 14 1.15 -6.88 -10.92
N TYR A 15 -0.09 -7.29 -10.62
CA TYR A 15 -1.23 -7.11 -11.52
C TYR A 15 -1.53 -5.63 -11.76
N LEU A 16 -1.52 -4.80 -10.71
CA LEU A 16 -1.73 -3.35 -10.85
C LEU A 16 -0.68 -2.74 -11.79
N GLN A 17 0.60 -3.08 -11.59
CA GLN A 17 1.68 -2.60 -12.45
C GLN A 17 1.45 -3.02 -13.91
N ALA A 18 1.18 -4.31 -14.16
CA ALA A 18 0.95 -4.82 -15.51
C ALA A 18 -0.26 -4.14 -16.19
N GLU A 19 -1.32 -3.85 -15.45
CA GLU A 19 -2.49 -3.15 -16.00
C GLU A 19 -2.22 -1.67 -16.26
N LEU A 20 -1.40 -1.01 -15.43
CA LEU A 20 -0.97 0.37 -15.67
C LEU A 20 -0.06 0.46 -16.90
N GLU A 21 0.91 -0.44 -17.07
CA GLU A 21 1.83 -0.47 -18.21
C GLU A 21 1.10 -0.69 -19.56
N LYS A 22 -0.05 -1.37 -19.54
CA LYS A 22 -0.91 -1.52 -20.73
C LYS A 22 -1.65 -0.22 -21.12
N ARG A 23 -1.85 0.71 -20.19
CA ARG A 23 -2.75 1.88 -20.35
C ARG A 23 -2.03 3.22 -20.33
N PHE A 24 -0.87 3.29 -19.69
CA PHE A 24 -0.16 4.52 -19.36
C PHE A 24 1.35 4.38 -19.56
N LYS A 25 2.04 5.52 -19.63
CA LYS A 25 3.50 5.56 -19.51
C LYS A 25 3.87 5.46 -18.03
N VAL A 26 4.18 4.26 -17.56
CA VAL A 26 4.53 4.03 -16.15
C VAL A 26 5.99 4.41 -15.91
N LEU A 27 6.21 5.32 -14.97
CA LEU A 27 7.51 5.75 -14.46
C LEU A 27 7.73 5.13 -13.09
N LYS A 28 8.80 4.36 -12.93
CA LYS A 28 9.05 3.55 -11.73
C LYS A 28 10.21 4.14 -10.94
N LEU A 29 9.89 4.80 -9.82
CA LEU A 29 10.90 5.53 -9.05
C LEU A 29 11.99 4.60 -8.48
N TRP A 30 11.64 3.35 -8.14
CA TRP A 30 12.56 2.37 -7.56
C TRP A 30 13.58 1.79 -8.56
N GLU A 31 13.40 1.99 -9.86
CA GLU A 31 14.36 1.55 -10.88
C GLU A 31 15.44 2.63 -11.13
N ALA A 32 15.24 3.84 -10.62
CA ALA A 32 16.20 4.93 -10.73
C ALA A 32 17.36 4.76 -9.74
N GLN A 33 18.60 4.93 -10.21
CA GLN A 33 19.77 5.03 -9.33
C GLN A 33 19.76 6.33 -8.51
N ASP A 34 19.27 7.41 -9.11
CA ASP A 34 19.08 8.72 -8.48
C ASP A 34 17.63 9.16 -8.67
N GLY A 35 16.85 9.05 -7.60
CA GLY A 35 15.43 9.41 -7.61
C GLY A 35 15.19 10.90 -7.82
N SER A 36 16.07 11.77 -7.32
CA SER A 36 15.91 13.22 -7.47
C SER A 36 16.09 13.64 -8.92
N ARG A 37 17.16 13.17 -9.56
CA ARG A 37 17.40 13.43 -10.98
C ARG A 37 16.32 12.81 -11.86
N PHE A 38 15.88 11.60 -11.53
CA PHE A 38 14.77 10.96 -12.24
C PHE A 38 13.49 11.81 -12.18
N LEU A 39 13.16 12.40 -11.03
CA LEU A 39 12.01 13.29 -10.91
C LEU A 39 12.22 14.59 -11.69
N GLU A 40 13.41 15.18 -11.65
CA GLU A 40 13.74 16.37 -12.44
C GLU A 40 13.53 16.15 -13.95
N ASP A 41 13.98 15.00 -14.46
CA ASP A 41 13.88 14.64 -15.87
C ASP A 41 12.42 14.40 -16.34
N HIS A 42 11.50 14.08 -15.41
CA HIS A 42 10.13 13.68 -15.75
C HIS A 42 9.03 14.56 -15.12
N ASN A 43 9.37 15.54 -14.29
CA ASN A 43 8.40 16.31 -13.51
C ASN A 43 7.36 17.06 -14.36
N GLN A 44 7.70 17.43 -15.60
CA GLN A 44 6.81 18.14 -16.51
C GLN A 44 5.78 17.24 -17.19
N ILE A 45 5.90 15.91 -17.08
CA ILE A 45 5.00 14.97 -17.77
C ILE A 45 4.16 14.12 -16.81
N ILE A 46 4.58 13.98 -15.55
CA ILE A 46 3.87 13.19 -14.55
C ILE A 46 2.56 13.89 -14.19
N ARG A 47 1.44 13.22 -14.52
CA ARG A 47 0.08 13.71 -14.26
C ARG A 47 -0.65 12.92 -13.18
N ALA A 48 -0.19 11.71 -12.88
CA ALA A 48 -0.75 10.88 -11.83
C ALA A 48 0.34 10.22 -10.99
N VAL A 49 0.05 10.04 -9.70
CA VAL A 49 0.85 9.23 -8.77
C VAL A 49 0.00 8.06 -8.28
N VAL A 50 0.56 6.86 -8.33
CA VAL A 50 0.01 5.68 -7.64
C VAL A 50 0.87 5.42 -6.41
N SER A 51 0.22 5.40 -5.25
CA SER A 51 0.87 5.18 -3.95
C SER A 51 0.09 4.17 -3.11
N ASP A 52 0.46 4.01 -1.84
CA ASP A 52 -0.24 3.19 -0.85
C ASP A 52 -0.27 3.88 0.52
N GLY A 53 -0.87 3.21 1.51
CA GLY A 53 -0.96 3.73 2.88
C GLY A 53 0.38 3.84 3.62
N GLY A 54 1.42 3.15 3.15
CA GLY A 54 2.75 3.21 3.77
C GLY A 54 3.56 4.43 3.30
N THR A 55 3.44 4.80 2.02
CA THR A 55 4.28 5.83 1.39
C THR A 55 3.52 7.14 1.15
N GLY A 56 2.26 7.08 0.72
CA GLY A 56 1.43 8.26 0.43
C GLY A 56 2.05 9.22 -0.60
N LEU A 57 1.86 10.52 -0.38
CA LEU A 57 2.40 11.59 -1.22
C LEU A 57 3.03 12.65 -0.32
N SER A 58 4.36 12.63 -0.21
CA SER A 58 5.08 13.59 0.62
C SER A 58 4.97 15.01 0.06
N PRO A 59 5.04 16.06 0.91
CA PRO A 59 5.04 17.44 0.45
C PRO A 59 6.14 17.75 -0.57
N GLU A 60 7.32 17.14 -0.42
CA GLU A 60 8.47 17.32 -1.30
C GLU A 60 8.20 16.73 -2.68
N LEU A 61 7.66 15.50 -2.74
CA LEU A 61 7.28 14.87 -4.00
C LEU A 61 6.14 15.64 -4.68
N MET A 62 5.15 16.10 -3.91
CA MET A 62 4.08 16.93 -4.44
C MET A 62 4.58 18.26 -5.02
N ALA A 63 5.58 18.88 -4.38
CA ALA A 63 6.20 20.10 -4.88
C ALA A 63 7.04 19.86 -6.16
N ALA A 64 7.69 18.69 -6.25
CA ALA A 64 8.49 18.30 -7.40
C ALA A 64 7.66 17.97 -8.65
N LEU A 65 6.33 17.84 -8.55
CA LEU A 65 5.45 17.41 -9.66
C LEU A 65 4.45 18.52 -10.03
N PRO A 66 4.86 19.55 -10.80
CA PRO A 66 4.03 20.72 -11.10
C PRO A 66 2.83 20.43 -12.01
N LYS A 67 2.80 19.27 -12.69
CA LYS A 67 1.70 18.83 -13.56
C LYS A 67 0.83 17.74 -12.94
N LEU A 68 1.01 17.44 -11.64
CA LEU A 68 0.24 16.42 -10.95
C LEU A 68 -1.24 16.80 -10.89
N GLU A 69 -2.11 15.88 -11.31
CA GLU A 69 -3.56 16.07 -11.34
C GLU A 69 -4.28 15.14 -10.34
N ILE A 70 -3.71 13.96 -10.07
CA ILE A 70 -4.31 12.97 -9.18
C ILE A 70 -3.26 12.14 -8.43
N VAL A 71 -3.54 11.86 -7.16
CA VAL A 71 -2.95 10.75 -6.43
C VAL A 71 -4.00 9.68 -6.16
N SER A 72 -3.73 8.46 -6.61
CA SER A 72 -4.57 7.29 -6.39
C SER A 72 -3.87 6.34 -5.43
N SER A 73 -4.42 6.19 -4.23
CA SER A 73 -3.85 5.35 -3.18
C SER A 73 -4.41 3.92 -3.24
N PHE A 74 -3.52 2.94 -3.27
CA PHE A 74 -3.80 1.52 -3.06
C PHE A 74 -3.93 1.23 -1.56
N SER A 75 -4.86 1.93 -0.91
CA SER A 75 -5.20 1.80 0.51
C SER A 75 -6.55 2.45 0.78
N VAL A 76 -7.14 2.19 1.95
CA VAL A 76 -8.24 3.01 2.51
C VAL A 76 -7.69 4.23 3.22
N GLY A 77 -6.67 4.03 4.08
CA GLY A 77 -6.03 5.09 4.85
C GLY A 77 -5.34 6.13 3.95
N MET A 78 -5.49 7.39 4.31
CA MET A 78 -4.95 8.55 3.59
C MET A 78 -4.07 9.45 4.48
N ASP A 79 -3.64 8.94 5.64
CA ASP A 79 -2.84 9.67 6.64
C ASP A 79 -1.47 10.15 6.13
N LYS A 80 -0.95 9.51 5.08
CA LYS A 80 0.31 9.87 4.40
C LYS A 80 0.13 10.83 3.22
N ILE A 81 -1.06 11.35 2.99
CA ILE A 81 -1.35 12.30 1.91
C ILE A 81 -1.87 13.59 2.55
N ASP A 82 -1.19 14.71 2.31
CA ASP A 82 -1.69 16.01 2.73
C ASP A 82 -2.89 16.43 1.86
N LEU A 83 -4.10 16.08 2.33
CA LEU A 83 -5.35 16.37 1.65
C LEU A 83 -5.62 17.88 1.52
N GLY A 84 -5.15 18.67 2.49
CA GLY A 84 -5.27 20.13 2.45
C GLY A 84 -4.45 20.70 1.30
N LYS A 85 -3.17 20.31 1.21
CA LYS A 85 -2.27 20.71 0.12
C LYS A 85 -2.73 20.23 -1.24
N CYS A 86 -3.26 19.00 -1.32
CA CYS A 86 -3.85 18.48 -2.56
C CYS A 86 -5.00 19.37 -3.02
N LYS A 87 -5.91 19.74 -2.10
CA LYS A 87 -7.03 20.64 -2.40
C LYS A 87 -6.57 22.02 -2.85
N GLU A 88 -5.60 22.63 -2.16
CA GLU A 88 -5.01 23.92 -2.54
C GLU A 88 -4.44 23.92 -3.96
N LYS A 89 -3.79 22.82 -4.35
CA LYS A 89 -3.17 22.64 -5.69
C LYS A 89 -4.13 22.11 -6.75
N GLY A 90 -5.39 21.81 -6.41
CA GLY A 90 -6.35 21.20 -7.33
C GLY A 90 -6.07 19.74 -7.68
N ILE A 91 -5.24 19.05 -6.87
CA ILE A 91 -4.90 17.63 -7.04
C ILE A 91 -6.04 16.78 -6.48
N ARG A 92 -6.56 15.87 -7.30
CA ARG A 92 -7.57 14.89 -6.90
C ARG A 92 -6.94 13.79 -6.07
N VAL A 93 -7.71 13.24 -5.14
CA VAL A 93 -7.29 12.10 -4.31
C VAL A 93 -8.35 11.01 -4.41
N SER A 94 -7.92 9.77 -4.65
CA SER A 94 -8.78 8.59 -4.57
C SER A 94 -8.14 7.51 -3.70
N ASN A 95 -8.96 6.68 -3.07
CA ASN A 95 -8.57 5.55 -2.25
C ASN A 95 -9.39 4.31 -2.64
N THR A 96 -9.33 3.23 -1.86
CA THR A 96 -10.01 1.94 -2.14
C THR A 96 -10.97 1.56 -1.00
N PRO A 97 -12.03 2.35 -0.75
CA PRO A 97 -12.98 2.07 0.33
C PRO A 97 -13.75 0.78 0.05
N ASP A 98 -14.28 0.19 1.13
CA ASP A 98 -15.21 -0.94 1.15
C ASP A 98 -14.67 -2.30 0.70
N VAL A 99 -13.79 -2.35 -0.30
CA VAL A 99 -13.33 -3.61 -0.96
C VAL A 99 -12.48 -4.52 -0.08
N LEU A 100 -11.99 -4.02 1.06
CA LEU A 100 -11.14 -4.76 2.01
C LEU A 100 -11.76 -4.84 3.41
N THR A 101 -13.01 -4.38 3.57
CA THR A 101 -13.71 -4.35 4.87
C THR A 101 -13.83 -5.74 5.46
N ASP A 102 -14.27 -6.70 4.66
CA ASP A 102 -14.53 -8.08 5.13
C ASP A 102 -13.22 -8.79 5.48
N ASP A 103 -12.19 -8.72 4.63
CA ASP A 103 -10.88 -9.34 4.90
C ASP A 103 -10.21 -8.78 6.17
N VAL A 104 -10.32 -7.47 6.41
CA VAL A 104 -9.79 -6.85 7.63
C VAL A 104 -10.61 -7.29 8.86
N ALA A 105 -11.93 -7.41 8.75
CA ALA A 105 -12.78 -7.90 9.83
C ALA A 105 -12.49 -9.37 10.16
N ASP A 106 -12.35 -10.22 9.15
CA ASP A 106 -12.00 -11.64 9.30
C ASP A 106 -10.65 -11.78 10.00
N LEU A 107 -9.66 -10.97 9.62
CA LEU A 107 -8.37 -10.96 10.30
C LEU A 107 -8.47 -10.52 11.76
N ALA A 108 -9.32 -9.55 12.09
CA ALA A 108 -9.51 -9.11 13.48
C ALA A 108 -10.11 -10.22 14.37
N ILE A 109 -11.10 -10.95 13.86
CA ILE A 109 -11.67 -12.12 14.57
C ILE A 109 -10.65 -13.26 14.63
N GLY A 110 -9.95 -13.54 13.54
CA GLY A 110 -8.89 -14.55 13.47
C GLY A 110 -7.77 -14.28 14.47
N LEU A 111 -7.31 -13.04 14.60
CA LEU A 111 -6.30 -12.63 15.57
C LEU A 111 -6.79 -12.76 17.01
N THR A 112 -8.05 -12.38 17.27
CA THR A 112 -8.69 -12.58 18.59
C THR A 112 -8.66 -14.05 19.01
N LEU A 113 -9.09 -14.94 18.11
CA LEU A 113 -9.05 -16.39 18.34
C LEU A 113 -7.62 -16.90 18.50
N ALA A 114 -6.69 -16.45 17.64
CA ALA A 114 -5.30 -16.86 17.66
C ALA A 114 -4.62 -16.56 19.00
N VAL A 115 -4.89 -15.38 19.57
CA VAL A 115 -4.34 -14.97 20.87
C VAL A 115 -5.01 -15.72 22.01
N LEU A 116 -6.34 -15.67 22.12
CA LEU A 116 -7.06 -16.22 23.27
C LEU A 116 -6.96 -17.75 23.34
N ARG A 117 -7.00 -18.42 22.17
CA ARG A 117 -6.85 -19.89 22.07
C ARG A 117 -5.41 -20.35 21.87
N LYS A 118 -4.45 -19.41 21.87
CA LYS A 118 -3.00 -19.68 21.73
C LYS A 118 -2.68 -20.51 20.48
N LEU A 119 -3.37 -20.25 19.35
CA LEU A 119 -3.27 -21.08 18.15
C LEU A 119 -1.84 -21.17 17.60
N PRO A 120 -1.09 -20.07 17.40
CA PRO A 120 0.26 -20.16 16.85
C PRO A 120 1.25 -20.86 17.79
N ALA A 121 1.05 -20.73 19.11
CA ALA A 121 1.89 -21.41 20.10
C ALA A 121 1.59 -22.92 20.15
N SER A 122 0.30 -23.29 20.01
CA SER A 122 -0.14 -24.68 19.96
C SER A 122 0.35 -25.39 18.70
N ASP A 123 0.27 -24.73 17.53
CA ASP A 123 0.82 -25.25 16.27
C ASP A 123 2.33 -25.55 16.40
N ARG A 124 3.12 -24.60 16.92
CA ARG A 124 4.56 -24.81 17.17
C ARG A 124 4.82 -25.96 18.16
N TYR A 125 4.01 -26.09 19.20
CA TYR A 125 4.14 -27.18 20.18
C TYR A 125 3.97 -28.55 19.53
N VAL A 126 2.95 -28.72 18.68
CA VAL A 126 2.73 -29.97 17.94
C VAL A 126 3.87 -30.24 16.95
N ARG A 127 4.27 -29.22 16.16
CA ARG A 127 5.36 -29.36 15.17
C ARG A 127 6.71 -29.71 15.80
N SER A 128 6.94 -29.30 17.04
CA SER A 128 8.15 -29.67 17.80
C SER A 128 8.13 -31.09 18.38
N GLY A 129 7.04 -31.85 18.19
CA GLY A 129 6.86 -33.21 18.70
C GLY A 129 6.58 -33.28 20.20
N MET A 130 6.46 -32.14 20.88
CA MET A 130 6.24 -32.07 22.32
C MET A 130 4.89 -32.65 22.75
N TRP A 131 3.92 -32.71 21.84
CA TRP A 131 2.62 -33.32 22.13
C TRP A 131 2.71 -34.81 22.48
N LYS A 132 3.74 -35.52 21.98
CA LYS A 132 4.03 -36.90 22.38
C LYS A 132 4.44 -37.03 23.85
N LYS A 133 4.85 -35.92 24.47
CA LYS A 133 5.36 -35.85 25.85
C LYS A 133 4.32 -35.32 26.83
N GLY A 134 3.19 -34.78 26.36
CA GLY A 134 2.14 -34.25 27.22
C GLY A 134 1.23 -33.25 26.51
N GLU A 135 0.21 -32.79 27.23
CA GLU A 135 -0.77 -31.83 26.72
C GLU A 135 -0.23 -30.39 26.70
N PHE A 136 -0.75 -29.58 25.78
CA PHE A 136 -0.49 -28.14 25.75
C PHE A 136 -1.40 -27.39 26.73
N LYS A 137 -0.92 -26.26 27.26
CA LYS A 137 -1.67 -25.43 28.21
C LYS A 137 -2.99 -24.91 27.61
N LEU A 138 -4.06 -24.96 28.41
CA LEU A 138 -5.38 -24.46 28.02
C LEU A 138 -5.35 -22.96 27.66
N GLY A 139 -6.20 -22.58 26.70
CA GLY A 139 -6.47 -21.20 26.30
C GLY A 139 -7.65 -20.57 27.06
N THR A 140 -7.93 -19.32 26.76
CA THR A 140 -9.07 -18.57 27.31
C THR A 140 -10.31 -18.77 26.44
N LYS A 141 -11.49 -18.84 27.05
CA LYS A 141 -12.78 -18.86 26.32
C LYS A 141 -12.96 -17.55 25.53
N VAL A 142 -13.48 -17.65 24.30
CA VAL A 142 -13.89 -16.53 23.45
C VAL A 142 -15.41 -16.49 23.41
#